data_AF-A0A1A3CA64-F1
#
_entry.id   AF-A0A1A3CA64-F1
#
_cell.length_a   1.000
_cell.length_b   1.000
_cell.length_c   1.000
_cell.angle_alpha   90.00
_cell.angle_beta   90.00
_cell.angle_gamma   90.00
#
_symmetry.space_group_name_H-M   'P 1'
#
loop_
_entity.id
_entity.type
_entity.pdbx_description
1 polymer ?
#
loop_
_entity_poly.entity_id
_entity_poly.type
_entity_poly.pdbx_seq_one_letter_code
_entity_poly.pdbx_strand_id
1 'polypeptide(L)'
;MKHDDEDFDLKKARQDAQRLRGFSAFEKFSDGDLERLVRAAHHSSQSVPWPLIREQTPSDACYILLSGEAGVYIGDDRVAVVGPGEVIGESALRQGKLRSATVTTIGPAEMLRIERDDLARLLDEIPALRETMEATAARHVSEAPPPKPKPTRSRVNASIPTEIVEQFERAADAAGIDAATALEDALSQWIDQHSTAQSAR
;
A
#
# COMPACT_ATOMS: atom_id res chain seq x y z
N MET A 1 -24.20 15.09 -28.80
CA MET A 1 -24.27 15.10 -27.32
C MET A 1 -24.04 13.73 -26.67
N LYS A 2 -24.64 12.59 -27.10
CA LYS A 2 -24.17 11.26 -26.65
C LYS A 2 -22.95 10.72 -27.42
N HIS A 3 -22.82 11.05 -28.70
CA HIS A 3 -21.68 10.61 -29.53
C HIS A 3 -20.35 11.24 -29.09
N ASP A 4 -20.37 12.46 -28.54
CA ASP A 4 -19.15 13.20 -28.22
C ASP A 4 -18.45 12.65 -26.95
N ASP A 5 -19.23 12.10 -26.00
CA ASP A 5 -18.71 11.50 -24.77
C ASP A 5 -18.16 10.07 -25.03
N GLU A 6 -18.83 9.28 -25.87
CA GLU A 6 -18.37 7.93 -26.24
C GLU A 6 -17.04 7.95 -27.01
N ASP A 7 -16.86 8.89 -27.94
CA ASP A 7 -15.61 9.05 -28.68
C ASP A 7 -14.44 9.48 -27.77
N PHE A 8 -14.72 10.29 -26.74
CA PHE A 8 -13.72 10.70 -25.76
C PHE A 8 -13.25 9.51 -24.91
N ASP A 9 -14.18 8.70 -24.41
CA ASP A 9 -13.88 7.51 -23.62
C ASP A 9 -13.11 6.46 -24.43
N LEU A 10 -13.47 6.26 -25.70
CA LEU A 10 -12.75 5.36 -26.62
C LEU A 10 -11.31 5.81 -26.88
N LYS A 11 -11.10 7.11 -27.10
CA LYS A 11 -9.76 7.67 -27.31
C LYS A 11 -8.90 7.52 -26.06
N LYS A 12 -9.48 7.75 -24.89
CA LYS A 12 -8.81 7.63 -23.60
C LYS A 12 -8.45 6.18 -23.28
N ALA A 13 -9.36 5.24 -23.53
CA ALA A 13 -9.10 3.81 -23.38
C ALA A 13 -7.96 3.34 -24.29
N ARG A 14 -7.92 3.82 -25.54
CA ARG A 14 -6.82 3.52 -26.47
C ARG A 14 -5.48 4.07 -25.98
N GLN A 15 -5.47 5.28 -25.42
CA GLN A 15 -4.27 5.89 -24.85
C GLN A 15 -3.76 5.11 -23.64
N ASP A 16 -4.65 4.70 -22.73
CA ASP A 16 -4.28 3.90 -21.57
C ASP A 16 -3.77 2.50 -21.98
N ALA A 17 -4.37 1.87 -23.00
CA ALA A 17 -3.87 0.61 -23.56
C ALA A 17 -2.45 0.77 -24.14
N GLN A 18 -2.20 1.87 -24.86
CA GLN A 18 -0.88 2.18 -25.39
C GLN A 18 0.17 2.42 -24.28
N ARG A 19 -0.22 3.00 -23.15
CA ARG A 19 0.66 3.18 -21.98
C ARG A 19 1.01 1.84 -21.36
N LEU A 20 0.02 0.97 -21.15
CA LEU A 20 0.23 -0.37 -20.60
C LEU A 20 1.23 -1.16 -21.44
N ARG A 21 1.15 -1.06 -22.77
CA ARG A 21 2.10 -1.71 -23.69
C ARG A 21 3.56 -1.30 -23.47
N GLY A 22 3.82 -0.14 -22.87
CA GLY A 22 5.15 0.34 -22.54
C GLY A 22 5.76 -0.27 -21.26
N PHE A 23 4.99 -1.04 -20.50
CA PHE A 23 5.44 -1.66 -19.26
C PHE A 23 5.78 -3.14 -19.46
N SER A 24 6.89 -3.57 -18.86
CA SER A 24 7.39 -4.95 -18.98
C SER A 24 6.39 -6.01 -18.50
N ALA A 25 5.61 -5.69 -17.47
CA ALA A 25 4.55 -6.55 -16.93
C ALA A 25 3.43 -6.90 -17.93
N PHE A 26 3.32 -6.14 -19.03
CA PHE A 26 2.27 -6.26 -20.03
C PHE A 26 2.79 -6.66 -21.43
N GLU A 27 4.07 -6.99 -21.57
CA GLU A 27 4.67 -7.37 -22.86
C GLU A 27 4.00 -8.58 -23.53
N LYS A 28 3.44 -9.50 -22.72
CA LYS A 28 2.77 -10.71 -23.20
C LYS A 28 1.32 -10.50 -23.63
N PHE A 29 0.76 -9.31 -23.40
CA PHE A 29 -0.64 -9.03 -23.71
C PHE A 29 -0.78 -8.68 -25.19
N SER A 30 -1.80 -9.24 -25.84
CA SER A 30 -2.18 -8.77 -27.17
C SER A 30 -2.86 -7.40 -27.08
N ASP A 31 -2.94 -6.67 -28.20
CA ASP A 31 -3.67 -5.40 -28.25
C ASP A 31 -5.13 -5.58 -27.81
N GLY A 32 -5.76 -6.69 -28.22
CA GLY A 32 -7.13 -7.02 -27.82
C GLY A 32 -7.27 -7.36 -26.32
N ASP A 33 -6.21 -7.79 -25.66
CA ASP A 33 -6.21 -8.03 -24.21
C ASP A 33 -6.09 -6.71 -23.45
N LEU A 34 -5.19 -5.82 -23.89
CA LEU A 34 -5.02 -4.49 -23.31
C LEU A 34 -6.28 -3.66 -23.47
N GLU A 35 -6.93 -3.70 -24.64
CA GLU A 35 -8.20 -3.01 -24.86
C GLU A 35 -9.31 -3.55 -23.96
N ARG A 36 -9.42 -4.88 -23.79
CA ARG A 36 -10.40 -5.49 -22.88
C ARG A 36 -10.16 -5.10 -21.43
N LEU A 37 -8.91 -5.17 -20.99
CA LEU A 37 -8.48 -4.78 -19.65
C LEU A 37 -8.86 -3.32 -19.34
N VAL A 38 -8.53 -2.39 -20.24
CA VAL A 38 -8.80 -0.97 -20.03
C VAL A 38 -10.30 -0.66 -20.08
N ARG A 39 -11.07 -1.31 -20.96
CA ARG A 39 -12.53 -1.13 -21.04
C ARG A 39 -13.26 -1.60 -19.78
N ALA A 40 -12.74 -2.61 -19.12
CA ALA A 40 -13.28 -3.12 -17.87
C ALA A 40 -12.79 -2.33 -16.63
N ALA A 41 -11.85 -1.39 -16.80
CA ALA A 41 -11.28 -0.62 -15.72
C ALA A 41 -11.85 0.81 -15.65
N HIS A 42 -11.90 1.36 -14.44
CA HIS A 42 -12.16 2.77 -14.20
C HIS A 42 -10.84 3.52 -14.05
N HIS A 43 -10.57 4.46 -14.96
CA HIS A 43 -9.42 5.34 -14.81
C HIS A 43 -9.67 6.36 -13.69
N SER A 44 -8.67 6.56 -12.83
CA SER A 44 -8.64 7.60 -11.80
C SER A 44 -7.31 8.36 -11.82
N SER A 45 -7.37 9.65 -11.54
CA SER A 45 -6.20 10.53 -11.40
C SER A 45 -6.28 11.24 -10.05
N GLN A 46 -5.14 11.30 -9.36
CA GLN A 46 -5.00 11.92 -8.05
C GLN A 46 -3.87 12.95 -8.13
N SER A 47 -4.10 14.17 -7.62
CA SER A 47 -3.11 15.25 -7.64
C SER A 47 -2.30 15.35 -6.36
N VAL A 48 -2.68 14.60 -5.32
CA VAL A 48 -2.10 14.61 -3.98
C VAL A 48 -1.99 13.18 -3.46
N PRO A 49 -1.25 12.93 -2.37
CA PRO A 49 -1.24 11.63 -1.73
C PRO A 49 -2.66 11.14 -1.43
N TRP A 50 -2.97 9.92 -1.88
CA TRP A 50 -4.30 9.35 -1.82
C TRP A 50 -4.25 7.87 -1.43
N PRO A 51 -5.02 7.44 -0.40
CA PRO A 51 -5.05 6.05 0.02
C PRO A 51 -5.86 5.21 -0.99
N LEU A 52 -5.17 4.28 -1.67
CA LEU A 52 -5.79 3.34 -2.61
C LEU A 52 -6.33 2.12 -1.91
N ILE A 53 -5.55 1.61 -0.96
CA ILE A 53 -5.84 0.40 -0.20
C ILE A 53 -5.55 0.69 1.26
N ARG A 54 -6.40 0.19 2.15
CA ARG A 54 -6.16 0.23 3.59
C ARG A 54 -5.93 -1.18 4.12
N GLU A 55 -4.96 -1.33 5.00
CA GLU A 55 -4.72 -2.61 5.69
C GLU A 55 -5.96 -3.06 6.48
N GLN A 56 -6.13 -4.37 6.63
CA GLN A 56 -7.21 -5.00 7.41
C GLN A 56 -8.63 -4.71 6.91
N THR A 57 -8.80 -4.24 5.67
CA THR A 57 -10.11 -4.11 5.03
C THR A 57 -10.40 -5.26 4.06
N PRO A 58 -11.66 -5.51 3.69
CA PRO A 58 -11.99 -6.42 2.61
C PRO A 58 -11.38 -5.98 1.26
N SER A 59 -11.14 -6.94 0.38
CA SER A 59 -10.65 -6.68 -0.98
C SER A 59 -11.80 -6.61 -1.97
N ASP A 60 -11.98 -5.43 -2.54
CA ASP A 60 -13.04 -5.07 -3.49
C ASP A 60 -12.52 -4.74 -4.90
N ALA A 61 -11.25 -4.33 -5.02
CA ALA A 61 -10.64 -3.96 -6.30
C ALA A 61 -9.12 -4.24 -6.37
N CYS A 62 -8.55 -4.24 -7.57
CA CYS A 62 -7.11 -4.04 -7.76
C CYS A 62 -6.84 -2.76 -8.55
N TYR A 63 -5.59 -2.32 -8.53
CA TYR A 63 -5.14 -1.12 -9.22
C TYR A 63 -3.96 -1.42 -10.12
N ILE A 64 -3.86 -0.74 -11.25
CA ILE A 64 -2.69 -0.73 -12.12
C ILE A 64 -2.20 0.71 -12.19
N LEU A 65 -0.96 0.96 -11.79
CA LEU A 65 -0.40 2.31 -11.79
C LEU A 65 0.04 2.68 -13.22
N LEU A 66 -0.48 3.78 -13.76
CA LEU A 66 -0.15 4.27 -15.10
C LEU A 66 0.93 5.38 -15.06
N SER A 67 1.02 6.11 -13.94
CA SER A 67 2.05 7.13 -13.67
C SER A 67 2.13 7.42 -12.17
N GLY A 68 3.22 8.05 -11.75
CA GLY A 68 3.47 8.36 -10.33
C GLY A 68 4.01 7.16 -9.56
N GLU A 69 3.99 7.29 -8.23
CA GLU A 69 4.49 6.28 -7.30
C GLU A 69 3.52 6.09 -6.14
N ALA A 70 3.49 4.88 -5.58
CA ALA A 70 2.75 4.59 -4.37
C ALA A 70 3.62 3.90 -3.32
N GLY A 71 3.51 4.34 -2.07
CA GLY A 71 4.14 3.69 -0.93
C GLY A 71 3.26 2.56 -0.41
N VAL A 72 3.90 1.45 -0.06
CA VAL A 72 3.28 0.29 0.61
C VAL A 72 3.67 0.30 2.07
N TYR A 73 2.69 0.22 2.96
CA TYR A 73 2.86 0.38 4.41
C TYR A 73 2.26 -0.80 5.17
N ILE A 74 2.96 -1.29 6.19
CA ILE A 74 2.46 -2.30 7.14
C ILE A 74 2.55 -1.70 8.54
N GLY A 75 1.41 -1.43 9.16
CA GLY A 75 1.36 -0.42 10.23
C GLY A 75 1.91 0.93 9.74
N ASP A 76 2.84 1.51 10.50
CA ASP A 76 3.43 2.82 10.17
C ASP A 76 4.72 2.74 9.31
N ASP A 77 5.24 1.54 9.08
CA ASP A 77 6.48 1.35 8.34
C ASP A 77 6.23 1.27 6.84
N ARG A 78 6.91 2.12 6.06
CA ARG A 78 6.95 2.01 4.60
C ARG A 78 7.89 0.87 4.19
N VAL A 79 7.32 -0.22 3.70
CA VAL A 79 8.07 -1.44 3.36
C VAL A 79 8.48 -1.50 1.89
N ALA A 80 7.77 -0.80 1.00
CA ALA A 80 8.11 -0.74 -0.41
C ALA A 80 7.58 0.54 -1.08
N VAL A 81 8.09 0.82 -2.28
CA VAL A 81 7.55 1.81 -3.21
C VAL A 81 7.32 1.11 -4.54
N VAL A 82 6.13 1.29 -5.11
CA VAL A 82 5.74 0.73 -6.41
C VAL A 82 5.54 1.85 -7.42
N GLY A 83 5.91 1.59 -8.67
CA GLY A 83 5.89 2.55 -9.76
C GLY A 83 4.94 2.14 -10.90
N PRO A 84 5.00 2.86 -12.03
CA PRO A 84 4.14 2.61 -13.18
C PRO A 84 4.32 1.19 -13.74
N GLY A 85 3.21 0.56 -14.12
CA GLY A 85 3.16 -0.83 -14.61
C GLY A 85 3.00 -1.87 -13.51
N GLU A 86 3.11 -1.49 -12.24
CA GLU A 86 2.83 -2.43 -11.14
C GLU A 86 1.34 -2.62 -10.91
N VAL A 87 0.98 -3.86 -10.56
CA VAL A 87 -0.38 -4.25 -10.15
C VAL A 87 -0.41 -4.28 -8.64
N ILE A 88 -1.36 -3.57 -8.04
CA ILE A 88 -1.49 -3.34 -6.61
C ILE A 88 -2.79 -3.97 -6.09
N GLY A 89 -2.70 -4.68 -4.97
CA GLY A 89 -3.88 -5.26 -4.30
C GLY A 89 -4.26 -6.65 -4.81
N GLU A 90 -3.42 -7.24 -5.65
CA GLU A 90 -3.49 -8.58 -6.23
C GLU A 90 -3.42 -9.72 -5.20
N SER A 91 -2.83 -9.45 -4.03
CA SER A 91 -2.60 -10.45 -2.99
C SER A 91 -3.89 -10.82 -2.21
N ALA A 92 -4.77 -9.85 -1.95
CA ALA A 92 -5.98 -10.08 -1.16
C ALA A 92 -7.11 -10.77 -1.96
N LEU A 93 -7.11 -10.61 -3.29
CA LEU A 93 -8.12 -11.19 -4.18
C LEU A 93 -8.00 -12.71 -4.31
N ARG A 94 -6.81 -13.28 -4.07
CA ARG A 94 -6.58 -14.75 -4.11
C ARG A 94 -6.99 -15.49 -2.87
N GLN A 95 -6.81 -14.88 -1.69
CA GLN A 95 -6.90 -15.63 -0.44
C GLN A 95 -8.23 -15.44 0.28
N GLY A 96 -9.12 -14.56 -0.23
CA GLY A 96 -10.34 -14.15 0.49
C GLY A 96 -10.02 -13.53 1.86
N LYS A 97 -8.79 -13.05 2.03
CA LYS A 97 -8.26 -12.49 3.26
C LYS A 97 -8.33 -10.96 3.21
N LEU A 98 -8.26 -10.34 4.37
CA LEU A 98 -8.14 -8.89 4.50
C LEU A 98 -6.86 -8.39 3.79
N ARG A 99 -6.85 -7.12 3.40
CA ARG A 99 -5.67 -6.45 2.84
C ARG A 99 -4.51 -6.53 3.82
N SER A 100 -3.34 -6.95 3.34
CA SER A 100 -2.12 -7.15 4.16
C SER A 100 -1.30 -5.88 4.36
N ALA A 101 -1.56 -4.83 3.59
CA ALA A 101 -0.84 -3.56 3.65
C ALA A 101 -1.77 -2.41 3.25
N THR A 102 -1.43 -1.20 3.71
CA THR A 102 -1.96 0.06 3.21
C THR A 102 -1.14 0.49 2.00
N VAL A 103 -1.78 1.00 0.95
CA VAL A 103 -1.08 1.54 -0.23
C VAL A 103 -1.61 2.95 -0.52
N THR A 104 -0.69 3.91 -0.57
CA THR A 104 -1.01 5.33 -0.72
C THR A 104 -0.13 5.93 -1.79
N THR A 105 -0.70 6.70 -2.73
CA THR A 105 0.11 7.44 -3.71
C THR A 105 0.99 8.46 -2.98
N ILE A 106 2.23 8.64 -3.43
CA ILE A 106 3.19 9.58 -2.79
C ILE A 106 2.97 11.02 -3.27
N GLY A 107 2.37 11.18 -4.44
CA GLY A 107 2.08 12.46 -5.07
C GLY A 107 1.11 12.29 -6.24
N PRO A 108 1.19 13.15 -7.27
CA PRO A 108 0.36 13.01 -8.46
C PRO A 108 0.52 11.63 -9.12
N ALA A 109 -0.58 10.93 -9.34
CA ALA A 109 -0.60 9.58 -9.90
C ALA A 109 -1.86 9.32 -10.72
N GLU A 110 -1.72 8.51 -11.77
CA GLU A 110 -2.84 8.00 -12.56
C GLU A 110 -2.87 6.48 -12.48
N MET A 111 -4.07 5.92 -12.46
CA MET A 111 -4.26 4.49 -12.26
C MET A 111 -5.54 3.98 -12.91
N LEU A 112 -5.56 2.68 -13.18
CA LEU A 112 -6.75 1.93 -13.53
C LEU A 112 -7.22 1.16 -12.30
N ARG A 113 -8.49 1.34 -11.91
CA ARG A 113 -9.15 0.56 -10.85
C ARG A 113 -10.02 -0.50 -11.50
N ILE A 114 -9.83 -1.76 -11.12
CA ILE A 114 -10.61 -2.89 -11.63
C ILE A 114 -11.34 -3.50 -10.45
N GLU A 115 -12.67 -3.51 -10.52
CA GLU A 115 -13.50 -4.11 -9.48
C GLU A 115 -13.34 -5.63 -9.46
N ARG A 116 -13.62 -6.24 -8.31
CA ARG A 116 -13.45 -7.68 -8.10
C ARG A 116 -14.12 -8.56 -9.17
N ASP A 117 -15.36 -8.24 -9.52
CA ASP A 117 -16.14 -9.06 -10.46
C ASP A 117 -15.62 -8.91 -11.90
N ASP A 118 -15.20 -7.69 -12.28
CA ASP A 118 -14.54 -7.44 -13.56
C ASP A 118 -13.21 -8.16 -13.64
N LEU A 119 -12.42 -8.11 -12.56
CA LEU A 119 -11.15 -8.81 -12.50
C LEU A 119 -11.33 -10.32 -12.63
N ALA A 120 -12.34 -10.90 -11.97
CA ALA A 120 -12.61 -12.33 -12.07
C ALA A 120 -12.89 -12.74 -13.52
N ARG A 121 -13.71 -11.96 -14.24
CA ARG A 121 -13.96 -12.18 -15.67
C ARG A 121 -12.69 -12.04 -16.52
N LEU A 122 -11.93 -10.97 -16.30
CA LEU A 122 -10.68 -10.72 -17.03
C LEU A 122 -9.64 -11.82 -16.81
N LEU A 123 -9.55 -12.39 -15.61
CA LEU A 123 -8.64 -13.49 -15.31
C LEU A 123 -8.99 -14.77 -16.08
N ASP A 124 -10.27 -14.99 -16.36
CA ASP A 124 -10.74 -16.13 -17.15
C ASP A 124 -10.56 -15.90 -18.66
N GLU A 125 -10.68 -14.64 -19.11
CA GLU A 125 -10.54 -14.26 -20.52
C GLU A 125 -9.10 -14.01 -20.96
N ILE A 126 -8.22 -13.54 -20.06
CA ILE A 126 -6.87 -13.08 -20.35
C ILE A 126 -5.84 -13.89 -19.56
N PRO A 127 -5.30 -14.99 -20.10
CA PRO A 127 -4.28 -15.80 -19.43
C PRO A 127 -3.04 -15.00 -19.03
N ALA A 128 -2.61 -14.04 -19.84
CA ALA A 128 -1.47 -13.18 -19.54
C ALA A 128 -1.68 -12.34 -18.25
N LEU A 129 -2.91 -11.91 -17.97
CA LEU A 129 -3.23 -11.17 -16.74
C LEU A 129 -3.07 -12.05 -15.51
N ARG A 130 -3.52 -13.30 -15.60
CA ARG A 130 -3.32 -14.29 -14.54
C ARG A 130 -1.84 -14.53 -14.27
N GLU A 131 -1.04 -14.76 -15.31
CA GLU A 131 0.41 -14.93 -15.19
C GLU A 131 1.08 -13.70 -14.54
N THR A 132 0.72 -12.48 -14.98
CA THR A 132 1.27 -11.25 -14.40
C THR A 132 0.90 -11.11 -12.92
N MET A 133 -0.35 -11.39 -12.54
CA MET A 133 -0.77 -11.35 -11.14
C MET A 133 -0.09 -12.43 -10.28
N GLU A 134 0.17 -13.62 -10.83
CA GLU A 134 0.94 -14.69 -10.20
C GLU A 134 2.39 -14.32 -9.99
N ALA A 135 3.04 -13.75 -11.01
CA ALA A 135 4.40 -13.25 -10.92
C ALA A 135 4.52 -12.12 -9.89
N THR A 136 3.59 -11.18 -9.86
CA THR A 136 3.57 -10.08 -8.88
C THR A 136 3.37 -10.59 -7.45
N ALA A 137 2.45 -11.53 -7.21
CA ALA A 137 2.34 -12.13 -5.88
C ALA A 137 3.60 -12.89 -5.48
N ALA A 138 4.21 -13.64 -6.39
CA ALA A 138 5.41 -14.39 -6.06
C ALA A 138 6.52 -13.45 -5.57
N ARG A 139 6.68 -12.28 -6.23
CA ARG A 139 7.60 -11.21 -5.80
C ARG A 139 7.24 -10.66 -4.42
N HIS A 140 5.96 -10.44 -4.14
CA HIS A 140 5.51 -9.90 -2.85
C HIS A 140 5.49 -10.94 -1.72
N VAL A 141 5.37 -12.24 -2.02
CA VAL A 141 5.45 -13.34 -1.04
C VAL A 141 6.90 -13.62 -0.64
N SER A 142 7.86 -13.43 -1.55
CA SER A 142 9.29 -13.50 -1.20
C SER A 142 9.76 -12.34 -0.31
N GLU A 143 8.96 -11.28 -0.21
CA GLU A 143 9.21 -10.08 0.58
C GLU A 143 8.01 -9.75 1.47
N ALA A 144 7.25 -10.77 1.92
CA ALA A 144 6.54 -10.60 3.17
C ALA A 144 7.66 -10.31 4.19
N PRO A 145 7.69 -9.12 4.83
CA PRO A 145 8.60 -8.95 5.93
C PRO A 145 8.32 -10.14 6.86
N PRO A 146 9.34 -10.86 7.36
CA PRO A 146 9.11 -11.80 8.43
C PRO A 146 8.22 -11.07 9.46
N PRO A 147 7.17 -11.71 10.00
CA PRO A 147 6.24 -11.03 10.91
C PRO A 147 7.09 -10.19 11.84
N LYS A 148 6.96 -8.84 11.76
CA LYS A 148 7.97 -7.90 12.28
C LYS A 148 8.52 -8.51 13.56
N PRO A 149 9.83 -8.83 13.67
CA PRO A 149 10.34 -9.43 14.89
C PRO A 149 9.87 -8.49 15.98
N LYS A 150 9.03 -9.00 16.90
CA LYS A 150 8.56 -8.21 18.04
C LYS A 150 9.82 -7.50 18.54
N PRO A 151 9.83 -6.15 18.61
CA PRO A 151 11.04 -5.42 18.93
C PRO A 151 11.70 -6.12 20.11
N THR A 152 13.03 -6.29 20.08
CA THR A 152 13.77 -7.01 21.13
C THR A 152 13.54 -6.28 22.44
N ARG A 153 12.42 -6.61 23.11
CA ARG A 153 11.95 -5.97 24.31
C ARG A 153 12.80 -6.54 25.42
N SER A 154 13.88 -5.84 25.72
CA SER A 154 14.60 -6.05 26.97
C SER A 154 13.66 -5.64 28.09
N ARG A 155 13.35 -6.57 28.99
CA ARG A 155 12.62 -6.24 30.21
C ARG A 155 13.55 -5.46 31.12
N VAL A 156 13.23 -4.20 31.37
CA VAL A 156 13.81 -3.47 32.50
C VAL A 156 13.23 -4.12 33.76
N ASN A 157 14.08 -4.77 34.56
CA ASN A 157 13.64 -5.41 35.79
C ASN A 157 13.55 -4.33 36.89
N ALA A 158 12.48 -3.53 36.82
CA ALA A 158 12.16 -2.49 37.79
C ALA A 158 10.77 -2.74 38.35
N SER A 159 10.62 -2.61 39.67
CA SER A 159 9.32 -2.55 40.31
C SER A 159 8.92 -1.09 40.42
N ILE A 160 7.82 -0.71 39.78
CA ILE A 160 7.27 0.64 39.82
C ILE A 160 5.98 0.60 40.67
N PRO A 161 5.78 1.53 41.61
CA PRO A 161 4.50 1.66 42.33
C PRO A 161 3.32 1.88 41.36
N THR A 162 2.18 1.25 41.65
CA THR A 162 0.99 1.29 40.78
C THR A 162 0.50 2.73 40.56
N GLU A 163 0.61 3.59 41.57
CA GLU A 163 0.14 4.98 41.50
C GLU A 163 0.88 5.79 40.42
N ILE A 164 2.16 5.49 40.21
CA ILE A 164 2.98 6.16 39.19
C ILE A 164 2.57 5.73 37.78
N VAL A 165 2.28 4.43 37.60
CA VAL A 165 1.81 3.90 36.31
C VAL A 165 0.48 4.54 35.93
N GLU A 166 -0.47 4.56 36.85
CA GLU A 166 -1.80 5.16 36.61
C GLU A 166 -1.75 6.68 36.39
N GLN A 167 -0.83 7.38 37.05
CA GLN A 167 -0.62 8.81 36.82
C GLN A 167 -0.04 9.07 35.44
N PHE A 168 0.89 8.24 35.00
CA PHE A 168 1.52 8.35 33.68
C PHE A 168 0.52 8.07 32.55
N GLU A 169 -0.26 6.99 32.65
CA GLU A 169 -1.29 6.65 31.65
C GLU A 169 -2.31 7.78 31.50
N ARG A 170 -2.82 8.32 32.62
CA ARG A 170 -3.74 9.46 32.58
C ARG A 170 -3.13 10.70 31.94
N ALA A 171 -1.85 10.96 32.16
CA ALA A 171 -1.16 12.09 31.55
C ALA A 171 -0.97 11.90 30.04
N ALA A 172 -0.63 10.68 29.60
CA ALA A 172 -0.53 10.32 28.19
C ALA A 172 -1.88 10.46 27.47
N ASP A 173 -2.95 9.93 28.08
CA ASP A 173 -4.32 10.05 27.55
C ASP A 173 -4.76 11.52 27.43
N ALA A 174 -4.49 12.34 28.46
CA ALA A 174 -4.80 13.77 28.44
C ALA A 174 -4.02 14.53 27.36
N ALA A 175 -2.82 14.04 26.98
CA ALA A 175 -2.03 14.56 25.88
C ALA A 175 -2.43 13.97 24.51
N GLY A 176 -3.32 12.97 24.48
CA GLY A 176 -3.76 12.28 23.27
C GLY A 176 -2.71 11.35 22.66
N ILE A 177 -1.77 10.86 23.47
CA ILE A 177 -0.64 10.01 23.04
C ILE A 177 -0.79 8.64 23.72
N ASP A 178 -0.53 7.55 22.98
CA ASP A 178 -0.50 6.22 23.57
C ASP A 178 0.58 6.09 24.64
N ALA A 179 0.27 5.42 25.75
CA ALA A 179 1.16 5.31 26.91
C ALA A 179 2.51 4.63 26.56
N ALA A 180 2.54 3.69 25.62
CA ALA A 180 3.79 3.07 25.21
C ALA A 180 4.67 4.05 24.43
N THR A 181 4.08 4.83 23.52
CA THR A 181 4.78 5.88 22.76
C THR A 181 5.28 6.98 23.68
N ALA A 182 4.46 7.43 24.65
CA ALA A 182 4.87 8.43 25.62
C ALA A 182 6.06 7.95 26.48
N LEU A 183 6.10 6.67 26.84
CA LEU A 183 7.19 6.11 27.65
C LEU A 183 8.48 6.01 26.84
N GLU A 184 8.39 5.63 25.56
CA GLU A 184 9.52 5.58 24.64
C GLU A 184 10.16 6.96 24.41
N ASP A 185 9.32 7.99 24.18
CA ASP A 185 9.76 9.37 24.05
C ASP A 185 10.42 9.87 25.33
N ALA A 186 9.83 9.58 26.50
CA ALA A 186 10.38 9.98 27.79
C ALA A 186 11.75 9.35 28.05
N LEU A 187 11.92 8.05 27.76
CA LEU A 187 13.20 7.36 27.91
C LEU A 187 14.26 7.90 26.94
N SER A 188 13.89 8.16 25.69
CA SER A 188 14.79 8.70 24.67
C SER A 188 15.28 10.10 25.05
N GLN A 189 14.37 10.98 25.46
CA GLN A 189 14.71 12.32 25.96
C GLN A 189 15.61 12.25 27.20
N TRP A 190 15.33 11.33 28.12
CA TRP A 190 16.16 11.15 29.30
C TRP A 190 17.58 10.68 28.93
N ILE A 191 17.72 9.73 28.00
CA ILE A 191 19.02 9.28 27.49
C ILE A 191 19.76 10.42 26.79
N ASP A 192 19.11 11.21 25.94
CA ASP A 192 19.75 12.32 25.23
C ASP A 192 20.23 13.41 26.19
N GLN A 193 19.41 13.72 27.19
CA GLN A 193 19.77 14.68 28.25
C GLN A 193 20.96 14.20 29.10
N HIS A 194 21.12 12.89 29.29
CA HIS A 194 22.12 12.31 30.20
C HIS A 194 23.31 11.63 29.49
N SER A 195 23.28 11.50 28.16
CA SER A 195 24.37 10.95 27.35
C SER A 195 25.42 12.00 26.94
N THR A 196 25.09 13.28 27.01
CA THR A 196 26.00 14.40 26.70
C THR A 196 27.15 14.60 27.72
N ALA A 197 27.22 13.79 28.80
CA ALA A 197 28.26 13.89 29.83
C ALA A 197 29.49 13.00 29.61
N GLN A 198 29.55 12.15 28.57
CA GLN A 198 30.65 11.18 28.39
C GLN A 198 31.73 11.54 27.35
N SER A 199 31.62 12.69 26.66
CA SER A 199 32.55 13.05 25.58
C SER A 199 33.65 14.06 25.95
N ALA A 200 33.94 14.25 27.24
CA ALA A 200 35.05 15.08 27.71
C ALA A 200 35.91 14.34 28.74
N ARG A 201 36.69 13.36 28.28
CA ARG A 201 37.95 12.92 28.92
C ARG A 201 38.92 12.42 27.86
#